data_AF-A0A433QBZ0-F1
#
_entry.id   AF-A0A433QBZ0-F1
#
_cell.length_a   1.000
_cell.length_b   1.000
_cell.length_c   1.000
_cell.angle_alpha   90.00
_cell.angle_beta   90.00
_cell.angle_gamma   90.00
#
_symmetry.space_group_name_H-M   'P 1'
#
loop_
_entity.id
_entity.type
_entity.pdbx_description
1 polymer ?
#
loop_
_entity_poly.entity_id
_entity_poly.type
_entity_poly.pdbx_seq_one_letter_code
_entity_poly.pdbx_strand_id
1 'polypeptide(L)'
;MASILKPKFLSQLPATPCLLTSSLPNDPLTPDPDNLPARAFLAQARPVYNACYTYVPPEAAPEPKLLAVSRAALELINLDPKEAETENFVGVFSGNKVLEGTHPWALCYGGHQFGLGDGRAISLFETVNYTRELWELQLKGAGRTPYSRFADGYAVLRSSIREFLCSEALAALSIPTTRALSLVTTSRDVYRDDAPDTVRQPERGAIVCRLAPSWLRFGSFEILYQRKDAAGIRSLAEFVAREVVNVNAEIAEREEREGWNRFGRLYREIGRRTARMVAGWQSVGFCHGVMNTDNMSILGKPITFRGHPPTMFIVIARTSIHYIYTHPNPTGLTLDLGPFAFLEAYDPAYICNHSDDLGRYSFLHQPTACMWNLHRLGVTLAELIGAGDEVDVGVDPVSGVASWDDDTSKRYREKGDAMARRVAADEFEQWFLDDFTARMRAKLGLSSVREGDLDEVVVPLLNWMSDHRVDYHHFFRALANLPIIAGEALPDELVPGVACDIDAAKSALGSWVEVYRRRVLEDGGDKGRKVRMNGVNPAFVLKNWVAQEVLDAFEKEGEEKGREALEEALELCLEPFGEGWRTERAKRWATGKTPQIPHRETDS
;
A
#
# COMPACT_ATOMS: atom_id res chain seq x y z
N MET A 1 -9.14 -7.35 -34.85
CA MET A 1 -7.66 -7.29 -34.83
C MET A 1 -7.26 -6.30 -33.76
N ALA A 2 -6.87 -6.76 -32.56
CA ALA A 2 -6.24 -5.88 -31.58
C ALA A 2 -4.88 -5.49 -32.17
N SER A 3 -4.61 -4.19 -32.36
CA SER A 3 -3.26 -3.76 -32.66
C SER A 3 -2.37 -4.23 -31.51
N ILE A 4 -1.34 -5.03 -31.79
CA ILE A 4 -0.32 -5.37 -30.80
C ILE A 4 0.34 -4.04 -30.43
N LEU A 5 -0.03 -3.47 -29.29
CA LEU A 5 0.61 -2.28 -28.76
C LEU A 5 2.06 -2.65 -28.51
N LYS A 6 2.99 -1.98 -29.21
CA LYS A 6 4.42 -2.25 -29.04
C LYS A 6 4.85 -1.84 -27.62
N PRO A 7 5.74 -2.57 -26.96
CA PRO A 7 6.32 -2.09 -25.71
C PRO A 7 7.09 -0.77 -25.96
N LYS A 8 7.19 0.07 -24.93
CA LYS A 8 7.95 1.32 -24.92
C LYS A 8 9.41 1.05 -24.63
N PHE A 9 10.29 1.87 -25.19
CA PHE A 9 11.68 1.99 -24.75
C PHE A 9 11.78 2.95 -23.55
N LEU A 10 12.87 2.88 -22.78
CA LEU A 10 13.05 3.73 -21.59
C LEU A 10 12.99 5.24 -21.91
N SER A 11 13.50 5.66 -23.08
CA SER A 11 13.43 7.05 -23.55
C SER A 11 12.01 7.54 -23.87
N GLN A 12 11.05 6.63 -24.02
CA GLN A 12 9.65 6.94 -24.34
C GLN A 12 8.75 6.91 -23.10
N LEU A 13 9.30 6.64 -21.91
CA LEU A 13 8.51 6.64 -20.68
C LEU A 13 8.06 8.04 -20.26
N PRO A 14 8.94 9.06 -20.22
CA PRO A 14 8.55 10.35 -19.65
C PRO A 14 7.33 10.94 -20.33
N ALA A 15 6.34 11.30 -19.52
CA ALA A 15 5.28 12.21 -19.89
C ALA A 15 5.79 13.63 -19.69
N THR A 16 5.71 14.46 -20.73
CA THR A 16 6.19 15.84 -20.69
C THR A 16 5.08 16.79 -21.17
N PRO A 17 4.74 17.84 -20.39
CA PRO A 17 5.25 18.11 -19.03
C PRO A 17 4.72 17.10 -18.00
N CYS A 18 5.45 16.91 -16.90
CA CYS A 18 4.95 16.17 -15.74
C CYS A 18 3.79 16.96 -15.12
N LEU A 19 2.67 16.29 -14.88
CA LEU A 19 1.42 16.84 -14.38
C LEU A 19 1.58 17.45 -12.99
N LEU A 20 2.28 16.78 -12.05
CA LEU A 20 2.46 17.30 -10.69
C LEU A 20 3.30 18.58 -10.69
N THR A 21 4.46 18.55 -11.33
CA THR A 21 5.39 19.68 -11.29
C THR A 21 4.92 20.87 -12.12
N SER A 22 4.09 20.65 -13.15
CA SER A 22 3.44 21.75 -13.88
C SER A 22 2.23 22.36 -13.17
N SER A 23 1.67 21.69 -12.16
CA SER A 23 0.40 22.09 -11.55
C SER A 23 0.51 22.61 -10.11
N LEU A 24 1.57 22.25 -9.39
CA LEU A 24 1.76 22.60 -7.99
C LEU A 24 2.95 23.56 -7.80
N PRO A 25 2.93 24.41 -6.76
CA PRO A 25 4.03 25.33 -6.49
C PRO A 25 5.30 24.58 -6.08
N ASN A 26 6.43 24.96 -6.68
CA ASN A 26 7.74 24.49 -6.29
C ASN A 26 8.40 25.41 -5.25
N ASP A 27 9.45 24.89 -4.63
CA ASP A 27 10.31 25.62 -3.70
C ASP A 27 10.86 26.90 -4.35
N PRO A 28 10.57 28.09 -3.79
CA PRO A 28 11.03 29.37 -4.33
C PRO A 28 12.56 29.52 -4.41
N LEU A 29 13.33 28.68 -3.69
CA LEU A 29 14.79 28.67 -3.75
C LEU A 29 15.34 27.75 -4.87
N THR A 30 14.46 27.01 -5.55
CA THR A 30 14.77 26.22 -6.75
C THR A 30 13.67 26.46 -7.82
N PRO A 31 13.45 27.71 -8.26
CA PRO A 31 12.31 28.05 -9.10
C PRO A 31 12.47 27.52 -10.53
N ASP A 32 13.71 27.41 -11.01
CA ASP A 32 14.07 26.99 -12.35
C ASP A 32 14.74 25.61 -12.31
N PRO A 33 14.12 24.55 -12.87
CA PRO A 33 14.70 23.22 -12.86
C PRO A 33 15.91 23.05 -13.78
N ASP A 34 16.14 23.96 -14.74
CA ASP A 34 17.31 23.95 -15.63
C ASP A 34 18.52 24.68 -15.02
N ASN A 35 18.32 25.44 -13.94
CA ASN A 35 19.36 26.22 -13.27
C ASN A 35 19.29 26.04 -11.74
N LEU A 36 19.59 24.81 -11.30
CA LEU A 36 19.55 24.46 -9.88
C LEU A 36 20.76 24.98 -9.10
N PRO A 37 20.59 25.33 -7.81
CA PRO A 37 21.72 25.59 -6.91
C PRO A 37 22.70 24.43 -6.81
N ALA A 38 23.90 24.72 -6.29
CA ALA A 38 24.92 23.70 -6.07
C ALA A 38 24.40 22.53 -5.22
N ARG A 39 24.89 21.30 -5.51
CA ARG A 39 24.46 20.07 -4.82
C ARG A 39 24.52 20.17 -3.30
N ALA A 40 25.53 20.84 -2.74
CA ALA A 40 25.67 21.03 -1.30
C ALA A 40 24.46 21.74 -0.67
N PHE A 41 23.87 22.71 -1.38
CA PHE A 41 22.65 23.41 -0.94
C PHE A 41 21.42 22.50 -1.04
N LEU A 42 21.29 21.73 -2.13
CA LEU A 42 20.17 20.80 -2.32
C LEU A 42 20.18 19.63 -1.33
N ALA A 43 21.36 19.22 -0.87
CA ALA A 43 21.53 18.18 0.15
C ALA A 43 21.41 18.70 1.60
N GLN A 44 21.38 20.03 1.79
CA GLN A 44 21.28 20.63 3.12
C GLN A 44 19.84 20.59 3.59
N ALA A 45 19.61 19.95 4.74
CA ALA A 45 18.30 19.95 5.37
C ALA A 45 17.88 21.37 5.76
N ARG A 46 16.68 21.78 5.32
CA ARG A 46 16.11 23.11 5.60
C ARG A 46 14.59 23.09 5.53
N PRO A 47 13.90 24.03 6.21
CA PRO A 47 12.48 24.23 5.97
C PRO A 47 12.25 24.79 4.56
N VAL A 48 11.16 24.35 3.94
CA VAL A 48 10.75 24.75 2.57
C VAL A 48 9.31 25.27 2.67
N TYR A 49 9.04 26.54 2.42
CA TYR A 49 7.69 27.14 2.58
C TYR A 49 7.02 27.40 1.23
N ASN A 50 5.68 27.52 1.24
CA ASN A 50 4.86 27.88 0.08
C ASN A 50 5.09 26.98 -1.16
N ALA A 51 5.34 25.69 -0.92
CA ALA A 51 5.70 24.74 -1.97
C ALA A 51 5.24 23.33 -1.61
N CYS A 52 4.93 22.55 -2.65
CA CYS A 52 4.60 21.14 -2.55
C CYS A 52 5.79 20.23 -2.86
N TYR A 53 6.86 20.75 -3.47
CA TYR A 53 8.05 19.99 -3.82
C TYR A 53 9.28 20.88 -4.05
N THR A 54 10.46 20.26 -4.06
CA THR A 54 11.73 20.89 -4.45
C THR A 54 12.36 20.09 -5.60
N TYR A 55 12.83 20.77 -6.65
CA TYR A 55 13.63 20.11 -7.69
C TYR A 55 14.99 19.71 -7.11
N VAL A 56 15.34 18.42 -7.24
CA VAL A 56 16.58 17.86 -6.73
C VAL A 56 16.94 16.59 -7.51
N PRO A 57 18.09 16.55 -8.21
CA PRO A 57 18.53 15.33 -8.89
C PRO A 57 19.02 14.28 -7.87
N PRO A 58 18.99 12.99 -8.22
CA PRO A 58 19.65 11.94 -7.44
C PRO A 58 21.15 12.18 -7.22
N GLU A 59 21.71 11.59 -6.15
CA GLU A 59 23.15 11.46 -6.00
C GLU A 59 23.66 10.25 -6.76
N ALA A 60 24.90 10.35 -7.28
CA ALA A 60 25.53 9.23 -7.94
C ALA A 60 25.68 8.03 -6.97
N ALA A 61 25.14 6.89 -7.38
CA ALA A 61 25.31 5.60 -6.76
C ALA A 61 26.65 4.97 -7.18
N PRO A 62 27.51 4.57 -6.21
CA PRO A 62 28.76 3.89 -6.52
C PRO A 62 28.51 2.41 -6.88
N GLU A 63 29.15 1.96 -7.95
CA GLU A 63 29.10 0.57 -8.46
C GLU A 63 27.69 -0.07 -8.43
N PRO A 64 26.68 0.56 -9.07
CA PRO A 64 25.31 0.08 -9.00
C PRO A 64 25.19 -1.27 -9.72
N LYS A 65 24.57 -2.26 -9.05
CA LYS A 65 24.26 -3.56 -9.63
C LYS A 65 22.78 -3.85 -9.48
N LEU A 66 22.11 -4.13 -10.59
CA LEU A 66 20.73 -4.57 -10.59
C LEU A 66 20.63 -5.95 -9.96
N LEU A 67 19.80 -6.09 -8.92
CA LEU A 67 19.54 -7.37 -8.23
C LEU A 67 18.26 -8.04 -8.74
N ALA A 68 17.18 -7.28 -8.92
CA ALA A 68 15.89 -7.80 -9.38
C ALA A 68 15.05 -6.72 -10.08
N VAL A 69 14.12 -7.17 -10.92
CA VAL A 69 13.11 -6.36 -11.61
C VAL A 69 11.78 -7.07 -11.57
N SER A 70 10.69 -6.37 -11.24
CA SER A 70 9.35 -6.93 -11.34
C SER A 70 8.83 -6.85 -12.76
N ARG A 71 8.55 -8.01 -13.38
CA ARG A 71 7.90 -8.09 -14.68
C ARG A 71 6.50 -7.48 -14.67
N ALA A 72 5.75 -7.69 -13.58
CA ALA A 72 4.43 -7.10 -13.43
C ALA A 72 4.49 -5.56 -13.37
N ALA A 73 5.54 -4.98 -12.77
CA ALA A 73 5.74 -3.54 -12.74
C ALA A 73 6.17 -2.97 -14.11
N LEU A 74 7.00 -3.70 -14.88
CA LEU A 74 7.33 -3.34 -16.27
C LEU A 74 6.08 -3.26 -17.15
N GLU A 75 5.21 -4.27 -17.05
CA GLU A 75 3.96 -4.35 -17.81
C GLU A 75 3.01 -3.18 -17.52
N LEU A 76 2.92 -2.74 -16.25
CA LEU A 76 2.06 -1.62 -15.84
C LEU A 76 2.36 -0.33 -16.60
N ILE A 77 3.65 -0.05 -16.83
CA ILE A 77 4.13 1.16 -17.52
C ILE A 77 4.45 0.90 -19.00
N ASN A 78 4.17 -0.32 -19.47
CA ASN A 78 4.42 -0.81 -20.82
C ASN A 78 5.88 -0.73 -21.25
N LEU A 79 6.84 -0.88 -20.33
CA LEU A 79 8.27 -0.89 -20.64
C LEU A 79 8.68 -2.26 -21.22
N ASP A 80 9.47 -2.27 -22.30
CA ASP A 80 10.03 -3.50 -22.86
C ASP A 80 10.94 -4.19 -21.82
N PRO A 81 10.69 -5.47 -21.46
CA PRO A 81 11.54 -6.19 -20.53
C PRO A 81 13.02 -6.22 -20.92
N LYS A 82 13.36 -6.12 -22.22
CA LYS A 82 14.75 -6.07 -22.68
C LYS A 82 15.48 -4.81 -22.22
N GLU A 83 14.77 -3.73 -21.90
CA GLU A 83 15.41 -2.52 -21.37
C GLU A 83 16.09 -2.81 -20.02
N ALA A 84 15.55 -3.72 -19.21
CA ALA A 84 16.13 -4.12 -17.92
C ALA A 84 17.53 -4.74 -18.02
N GLU A 85 17.92 -5.21 -19.21
CA GLU A 85 19.24 -5.80 -19.48
C GLU A 85 20.28 -4.73 -19.89
N THR A 86 19.86 -3.47 -20.08
CA THR A 86 20.73 -2.40 -20.56
C THR A 86 21.43 -1.65 -19.42
N GLU A 87 22.65 -1.18 -19.67
CA GLU A 87 23.34 -0.26 -18.75
C GLU A 87 22.55 1.04 -18.54
N ASN A 88 21.79 1.46 -19.55
CA ASN A 88 20.94 2.64 -19.50
C ASN A 88 19.86 2.52 -18.42
N PHE A 89 19.21 1.36 -18.30
CA PHE A 89 18.21 1.07 -17.27
C PHE A 89 18.83 1.13 -15.87
N VAL A 90 19.98 0.49 -15.68
CA VAL A 90 20.69 0.55 -14.38
C VAL A 90 21.07 1.98 -14.06
N GLY A 91 21.60 2.73 -15.03
CA GLY A 91 21.96 4.13 -14.84
C GLY A 91 20.78 5.01 -14.41
N VAL A 92 19.62 4.86 -15.04
CA VAL A 92 18.41 5.62 -14.67
C VAL A 92 17.90 5.23 -13.30
N PHE A 93 17.72 3.93 -13.06
CA PHE A 93 17.08 3.44 -11.83
C PHE A 93 18.04 3.29 -10.64
N SER A 94 19.33 3.59 -10.81
CA SER A 94 20.27 3.89 -9.74
C SER A 94 20.45 5.38 -9.46
N GLY A 95 19.84 6.26 -10.27
CA GLY A 95 20.04 7.71 -10.19
C GLY A 95 21.32 8.25 -10.82
N ASN A 96 22.12 7.41 -11.49
CA ASN A 96 23.35 7.84 -12.19
C ASN A 96 23.08 8.54 -13.52
N LYS A 97 21.86 8.41 -14.05
CA LYS A 97 21.42 9.06 -15.29
C LYS A 97 20.03 9.65 -15.10
N VAL A 98 19.86 10.89 -15.49
CA VAL A 98 18.56 11.54 -15.64
C VAL A 98 18.17 11.48 -17.11
N LEU A 99 16.91 11.16 -17.41
CA LEU A 99 16.43 11.13 -18.80
C LEU A 99 16.31 12.56 -19.34
N GLU A 100 16.61 12.72 -20.63
CA GLU A 100 16.50 14.01 -21.31
C GLU A 100 15.09 14.58 -21.22
N GLY A 101 14.96 15.87 -20.95
CA GLY A 101 13.67 16.54 -20.79
C GLY A 101 12.92 16.23 -19.49
N THR A 102 13.58 15.59 -18.51
CA THR A 102 13.01 15.33 -17.18
C THR A 102 13.76 16.08 -16.08
N HIS A 103 13.02 16.47 -15.04
CA HIS A 103 13.55 17.24 -13.92
C HIS A 103 13.14 16.59 -12.61
N PRO A 104 14.03 15.81 -11.96
CA PRO A 104 13.70 15.10 -10.73
C PRO A 104 13.32 16.03 -9.57
N TRP A 105 12.43 15.57 -8.68
CA TRP A 105 11.93 16.33 -7.54
C TRP A 105 11.77 15.49 -6.29
N ALA A 106 11.67 16.15 -5.14
CA ALA A 106 11.32 15.55 -3.86
C ALA A 106 10.11 16.28 -3.28
N LEU A 107 9.12 15.55 -2.73
CA LEU A 107 7.89 16.15 -2.20
C LEU A 107 8.10 16.79 -0.82
N CYS A 108 7.40 17.90 -0.61
CA CYS A 108 7.25 18.55 0.70
C CYS A 108 5.95 18.09 1.35
N TYR A 109 6.07 17.42 2.50
CA TYR A 109 4.94 17.02 3.33
C TYR A 109 5.36 17.03 4.80
N GLY A 110 4.42 16.88 5.73
CA GLY A 110 4.66 16.77 7.17
C GLY A 110 3.90 15.58 7.73
N GLY A 111 3.90 15.37 9.03
CA GLY A 111 3.10 14.33 9.67
C GLY A 111 2.98 14.54 11.18
N HIS A 112 1.92 13.99 11.79
CA HIS A 112 1.64 14.17 13.22
C HIS A 112 2.68 13.56 14.17
N GLN A 113 3.44 12.55 13.71
CA GLN A 113 4.39 11.82 14.56
C GLN A 113 5.84 12.08 14.18
N PHE A 114 6.25 11.95 12.91
CA PHE A 114 7.62 12.27 12.50
C PHE A 114 7.67 12.49 10.98
N GLY A 115 8.28 13.58 10.51
CA GLY A 115 8.61 13.72 9.09
C GLY A 115 8.42 15.13 8.55
N LEU A 116 9.39 15.56 7.74
CA LEU A 116 9.26 16.68 6.82
C LEU A 116 9.78 16.17 5.49
N GLY A 117 8.91 15.99 4.50
CA GLY A 117 9.21 15.72 3.09
C GLY A 117 9.94 14.42 2.76
N ASP A 118 10.20 14.24 1.46
CA ASP A 118 10.93 13.11 0.90
C ASP A 118 12.42 13.18 1.27
N GLY A 119 12.77 12.77 2.49
CA GLY A 119 14.13 12.87 3.02
C GLY A 119 15.16 11.90 2.44
N ARG A 120 14.71 10.89 1.70
CA ARG A 120 15.56 9.88 1.02
C ARG A 120 14.88 9.34 -0.24
N ALA A 121 13.94 10.09 -0.79
CA ALA A 121 13.18 9.69 -1.97
C ALA A 121 13.24 10.82 -2.98
N ILE A 122 13.38 10.47 -4.27
CA ILE A 122 13.47 11.44 -5.36
C ILE A 122 12.67 10.88 -6.53
N SER A 123 11.62 11.58 -6.92
CA SER A 123 10.82 11.30 -8.10
C SER A 123 11.59 11.71 -9.35
N LEU A 124 11.61 10.84 -10.35
CA LEU A 124 12.38 11.05 -11.59
C LEU A 124 11.53 11.75 -12.65
N PHE A 125 10.36 11.17 -12.93
CA PHE A 125 9.41 11.61 -13.94
C PHE A 125 8.09 10.86 -13.77
N GLU A 126 7.08 11.32 -14.48
CA GLU A 126 5.81 10.61 -14.64
C GLU A 126 5.77 9.89 -15.99
N THR A 127 4.99 8.83 -16.10
CA THR A 127 4.71 8.12 -17.35
C THR A 127 3.22 7.82 -17.46
N VAL A 128 2.68 7.77 -18.68
CA VAL A 128 1.29 7.41 -18.94
C VAL A 128 1.25 6.09 -19.70
N ASN A 129 0.63 5.07 -19.14
CA ASN A 129 0.50 3.76 -19.80
C ASN A 129 -0.59 3.78 -20.90
N TYR A 130 -0.76 2.68 -21.63
CA TYR A 130 -1.72 2.59 -22.73
C TYR A 130 -3.19 2.61 -22.28
N THR A 131 -3.47 2.34 -21.00
CA THR A 131 -4.79 2.53 -20.39
C THR A 131 -5.02 3.98 -19.91
N ARG A 132 -4.10 4.90 -20.25
CA ARG A 132 -4.11 6.32 -19.87
C ARG A 132 -4.01 6.56 -18.36
N GLU A 133 -3.37 5.65 -17.65
CA GLU A 133 -3.07 5.80 -16.23
C GLU A 133 -1.69 6.43 -16.07
N LEU A 134 -1.66 7.50 -15.28
CA LEU A 134 -0.44 8.16 -14.85
C LEU A 134 0.27 7.32 -13.77
N TRP A 135 1.59 7.27 -13.86
CA TRP A 135 2.49 6.63 -12.89
C TRP A 135 3.71 7.51 -12.65
N GLU A 136 3.97 7.86 -11.41
CA GLU A 136 5.16 8.57 -10.96
C GLU A 136 6.22 7.57 -10.50
N LEU A 137 7.42 7.65 -11.10
CA LEU A 137 8.56 6.79 -10.75
C LEU A 137 9.44 7.50 -9.72
N GLN A 138 9.68 6.84 -8.59
CA GLN A 138 10.43 7.42 -7.47
C GLN A 138 11.54 6.48 -7.00
N LEU A 139 12.76 7.02 -6.86
CA LEU A 139 13.89 6.28 -6.28
C LEU A 139 13.94 6.52 -4.78
N LYS A 140 13.88 5.45 -3.99
CA LYS A 140 14.12 5.48 -2.55
C LYS A 140 15.54 5.02 -2.25
N GLY A 141 16.30 5.82 -1.50
CA GLY A 141 17.71 5.60 -1.20
C GLY A 141 18.68 6.32 -2.14
N ALA A 142 18.18 7.26 -2.96
CA ALA A 142 18.95 7.92 -4.02
C ALA A 142 19.69 9.20 -3.58
N GLY A 143 19.89 9.40 -2.27
CA GLY A 143 20.67 10.50 -1.71
C GLY A 143 19.84 11.55 -0.99
N ARG A 144 20.54 12.60 -0.54
CA ARG A 144 19.96 13.63 0.33
C ARG A 144 19.06 14.59 -0.44
N THR A 145 18.16 15.22 0.29
CA THR A 145 17.26 16.27 -0.17
C THR A 145 17.18 17.34 0.92
N PRO A 146 16.51 18.48 0.67
CA PRO A 146 16.24 19.47 1.73
C PRO A 146 15.44 18.90 2.92
N TYR A 147 14.87 17.71 2.74
CA TYR A 147 13.99 17.03 3.67
C TYR A 147 14.71 15.94 4.49
N SER A 148 16.00 15.66 4.21
CA SER A 148 16.74 14.58 4.87
C SER A 148 16.92 14.76 6.38
N ARG A 149 16.71 15.97 6.92
CA ARG A 149 16.95 16.30 8.34
C ARG A 149 18.37 15.86 8.75
N PHE A 150 18.47 14.91 9.67
CA PHE A 150 19.72 14.35 10.17
C PHE A 150 20.12 13.04 9.48
N ALA A 151 19.29 12.51 8.59
CA ALA A 151 19.53 11.27 7.89
C ALA A 151 20.47 11.45 6.69
N ASP A 152 21.05 10.34 6.25
CA ASP A 152 22.03 10.26 5.18
C ASP A 152 21.41 10.27 3.77
N GLY A 153 20.09 10.10 3.64
CA GLY A 153 19.40 10.06 2.34
C GLY A 153 19.48 8.70 1.63
N TYR A 154 20.07 7.67 2.25
CA TYR A 154 20.27 6.35 1.64
C TYR A 154 19.31 5.30 2.22
N ALA A 155 19.24 4.15 1.55
CA ALA A 155 18.55 2.96 2.04
C ALA A 155 19.52 1.78 2.11
N VAL A 156 19.25 0.85 3.01
CA VAL A 156 20.04 -0.39 3.17
C VAL A 156 19.39 -1.52 2.37
N LEU A 157 20.18 -2.53 2.01
CA LEU A 157 19.72 -3.67 1.22
C LEU A 157 18.57 -4.42 1.90
N ARG A 158 18.62 -4.63 3.23
CA ARG A 158 17.57 -5.35 3.97
C ARG A 158 16.18 -4.73 3.84
N SER A 159 16.06 -3.42 4.06
CA SER A 159 14.78 -2.73 3.97
C SER A 159 14.31 -2.63 2.53
N SER A 160 15.25 -2.50 1.59
CA SER A 160 14.97 -2.42 0.16
C SER A 160 14.42 -3.73 -0.41
N ILE A 161 14.97 -4.88 -0.01
CA ILE A 161 14.43 -6.21 -0.37
C ILE A 161 13.02 -6.39 0.17
N ARG A 162 12.80 -6.05 1.45
CA ARG A 162 11.49 -6.17 2.10
C ARG A 162 10.43 -5.32 1.40
N GLU A 163 10.74 -4.05 1.12
CA GLU A 163 9.82 -3.15 0.42
C GLU A 163 9.56 -3.60 -1.01
N PHE A 164 10.60 -4.05 -1.74
CA PHE A 164 10.47 -4.55 -3.11
C PHE A 164 9.53 -5.76 -3.19
N LEU A 165 9.76 -6.79 -2.35
CA LEU A 165 8.93 -8.00 -2.35
C LEU A 165 7.51 -7.73 -1.84
N CYS A 166 7.35 -6.96 -0.77
CA CYS A 166 6.05 -6.73 -0.16
C CYS A 166 5.13 -5.86 -1.03
N SER A 167 5.70 -4.88 -1.73
CA SER A 167 4.96 -4.08 -2.72
C SER A 167 4.30 -4.96 -3.77
N GLU A 168 5.04 -5.96 -4.29
CA GLU A 168 4.51 -6.86 -5.31
C GLU A 168 3.58 -7.93 -4.72
N ALA A 169 3.86 -8.41 -3.50
CA ALA A 169 3.03 -9.36 -2.78
C ALA A 169 1.63 -8.80 -2.50
N LEU A 170 1.54 -7.58 -1.93
CA LEU A 170 0.27 -6.93 -1.66
C LEU A 170 -0.51 -6.68 -2.96
N ALA A 171 0.18 -6.26 -4.01
CA ALA A 171 -0.42 -6.02 -5.31
C ALA A 171 -1.06 -7.31 -5.87
N ALA A 172 -0.34 -8.44 -5.83
CA ALA A 172 -0.86 -9.74 -6.28
C ALA A 172 -1.99 -10.27 -5.39
N LEU A 173 -2.00 -9.95 -4.10
CA LEU A 173 -3.11 -10.21 -3.18
C LEU A 173 -4.34 -9.31 -3.41
N SER A 174 -4.33 -8.48 -4.46
CA SER A 174 -5.37 -7.49 -4.75
C SER A 174 -5.58 -6.49 -3.61
N ILE A 175 -4.49 -6.20 -2.87
CA ILE A 175 -4.43 -5.10 -1.91
C ILE A 175 -3.77 -3.93 -2.61
N PRO A 176 -4.39 -2.74 -2.58
CA PRO A 176 -3.84 -1.60 -3.28
C PRO A 176 -2.60 -1.10 -2.54
N THR A 177 -1.53 -0.88 -3.30
CA THR A 177 -0.19 -0.62 -2.77
C THR A 177 0.64 0.11 -3.81
N THR A 178 1.68 0.81 -3.37
CA THR A 178 2.78 1.21 -4.27
C THR A 178 3.42 -0.04 -4.88
N ARG A 179 3.96 0.08 -6.10
CA ARG A 179 4.64 -1.00 -6.82
C ARG A 179 6.14 -0.83 -6.76
N ALA A 180 6.89 -1.91 -6.98
CA ALA A 180 8.34 -1.87 -7.03
C ALA A 180 8.85 -2.34 -8.39
N LEU A 181 9.49 -1.43 -9.14
CA LEU A 181 10.00 -1.70 -10.48
C LEU A 181 11.32 -2.47 -10.43
N SER A 182 12.31 -1.95 -9.70
CA SER A 182 13.66 -2.48 -9.67
C SER A 182 14.31 -2.34 -8.30
N LEU A 183 15.20 -3.28 -7.99
CA LEU A 183 16.09 -3.24 -6.84
C LEU A 183 17.54 -3.20 -7.31
N VAL A 184 18.26 -2.14 -6.93
CA VAL A 184 19.68 -1.94 -7.23
C VAL A 184 20.47 -1.93 -5.93
N THR A 185 21.54 -2.71 -5.85
CA THR A 185 22.52 -2.61 -4.75
C THR A 185 23.69 -1.70 -5.16
N THR A 186 24.38 -1.13 -4.17
CA THR A 186 25.51 -0.22 -4.36
C THR A 186 26.69 -0.66 -3.48
N SER A 187 27.90 -0.20 -3.77
CA SER A 187 29.06 -0.42 -2.89
C SER A 187 29.12 0.57 -1.71
N ARG A 188 28.08 1.39 -1.52
CA ARG A 188 28.01 2.40 -0.46
C ARG A 188 27.77 1.75 0.89
N ASP A 189 28.60 2.10 1.88
CA ASP A 189 28.34 1.81 3.28
C ASP A 189 27.28 2.75 3.85
N VAL A 190 26.27 2.16 4.48
CA VAL A 190 25.14 2.87 5.08
C VAL A 190 25.02 2.44 6.53
N TYR A 191 25.06 3.40 7.45
CA TYR A 191 25.09 3.11 8.89
C TYR A 191 23.68 3.25 9.49
N ARG A 192 23.27 2.29 10.31
CA ARG A 192 21.98 2.32 11.02
C ARG A 192 22.18 2.09 12.52
N ASP A 193 21.28 2.66 13.31
CA ASP A 193 21.34 2.64 14.78
C ASP A 193 20.63 1.43 15.39
N ASP A 194 19.90 0.64 14.59
CA ASP A 194 19.16 -0.56 14.99
C ASP A 194 19.96 -1.86 14.83
N ALA A 195 21.30 -1.76 14.68
CA ALA A 195 22.16 -2.95 14.63
C ALA A 195 22.15 -3.67 16.00
N PRO A 196 22.05 -5.02 16.03
CA PRO A 196 21.91 -5.80 17.27
C PRO A 196 23.06 -5.65 18.27
N ASP A 197 24.24 -5.26 17.79
CA ASP A 197 25.44 -5.04 18.59
C ASP A 197 25.76 -3.55 18.58
N THR A 198 26.14 -3.01 19.74
CA THR A 198 26.41 -1.59 20.03
C THR A 198 27.55 -0.95 19.22
N VAL A 199 28.00 -1.60 18.15
CA VAL A 199 28.91 -1.08 17.12
C VAL A 199 28.09 -0.86 15.85
N ARG A 200 28.00 0.40 15.38
CA ARG A 200 27.44 0.74 14.05
C ARG A 200 28.20 -0.04 12.97
N GLN A 201 27.67 -1.19 12.55
CA GLN A 201 28.21 -1.93 11.42
C GLN A 201 27.69 -1.28 10.13
N PRO A 202 28.55 -1.12 9.09
CA PRO A 202 28.09 -0.68 7.80
C PRO A 202 27.19 -1.75 7.17
N GLU A 203 26.03 -1.34 6.69
CA GLU A 203 25.16 -2.17 5.86
C GLU A 203 25.31 -1.77 4.39
N ARG A 204 25.15 -2.74 3.48
CA ARG A 204 25.23 -2.49 2.04
C ARG A 204 24.08 -1.58 1.59
N GLY A 205 24.39 -0.48 0.91
CA GLY A 205 23.40 0.45 0.38
C GLY A 205 22.62 -0.13 -0.79
N ALA A 206 21.36 0.28 -0.92
CA ALA A 206 20.48 -0.10 -2.02
C ALA A 206 19.51 1.02 -2.41
N ILE A 207 18.94 0.89 -3.61
CA ILE A 207 17.97 1.80 -4.20
C ILE A 207 16.79 0.96 -4.72
N VAL A 208 15.58 1.34 -4.34
CA VAL A 208 14.34 0.77 -4.91
C VAL A 208 13.72 1.83 -5.82
N CYS A 209 13.45 1.47 -7.07
CA CYS A 209 12.56 2.26 -7.92
C CYS A 209 11.12 1.82 -7.64
N ARG A 210 10.31 2.76 -7.17
CA ARG A 210 8.92 2.58 -6.80
C ARG A 210 8.00 3.26 -7.81
N LEU A 211 6.79 2.74 -7.98
CA LEU A 211 5.76 3.31 -8.85
C LEU A 211 4.48 3.55 -8.07
N ALA A 212 3.87 4.71 -8.26
CA ALA A 212 2.52 5.00 -7.78
C ALA A 212 1.84 6.01 -8.72
N PRO A 213 0.51 6.01 -8.85
CA PRO A 213 -0.18 7.06 -9.61
C PRO A 213 -0.02 8.46 -8.98
N SER A 214 0.30 8.54 -7.68
CA SER A 214 0.67 9.76 -6.97
C SER A 214 1.31 9.37 -5.64
N TRP A 215 2.30 10.15 -5.20
CA TRP A 215 2.97 10.02 -3.90
C TRP A 215 2.45 11.03 -2.85
N LEU A 216 1.38 11.76 -3.17
CA LEU A 216 0.72 12.69 -2.24
C LEU A 216 0.05 11.95 -1.08
N ARG A 217 0.03 12.60 0.09
CA ARG A 217 -0.28 11.97 1.38
C ARG A 217 -1.18 12.87 2.21
N PHE A 218 -1.75 12.36 3.29
CA PHE A 218 -2.48 13.22 4.24
C PHE A 218 -1.52 14.29 4.80
N GLY A 219 -0.29 13.88 5.09
CA GLY A 219 0.82 14.74 5.46
C GLY A 219 1.14 15.90 4.49
N SER A 220 0.83 15.76 3.20
CA SER A 220 1.02 16.83 2.22
C SER A 220 0.12 18.03 2.51
N PHE A 221 -1.08 17.80 3.05
CA PHE A 221 -1.98 18.87 3.51
C PHE A 221 -1.58 19.41 4.88
N GLU A 222 -1.18 18.53 5.79
CA GLU A 222 -0.86 18.91 7.17
C GLU A 222 0.29 19.91 7.25
N ILE A 223 1.31 19.79 6.39
CA ILE A 223 2.42 20.74 6.40
C ILE A 223 1.99 22.14 5.98
N LEU A 224 1.08 22.24 5.00
CA LEU A 224 0.53 23.52 4.53
C LEU A 224 -0.37 24.12 5.62
N TYR A 225 -1.18 23.28 6.27
CA TYR A 225 -2.01 23.67 7.40
C TYR A 225 -1.20 24.20 8.58
N GLN A 226 -0.15 23.48 9.00
CA GLN A 226 0.75 23.93 10.08
C GLN A 226 1.43 25.27 9.78
N ARG A 227 1.64 25.58 8.49
CA ARG A 227 2.23 26.83 8.02
C ARG A 227 1.22 27.93 7.71
N LYS A 228 -0.08 27.67 7.91
CA LYS A 228 -1.18 28.59 7.60
C LYS A 228 -1.23 28.97 6.11
N ASP A 229 -0.83 28.06 5.22
CA ASP A 229 -0.85 28.25 3.78
C ASP A 229 -2.19 27.81 3.18
N ALA A 230 -3.22 28.64 3.35
CA ALA A 230 -4.57 28.36 2.86
C ALA A 230 -4.63 28.25 1.32
N ALA A 231 -3.84 29.06 0.61
CA ALA A 231 -3.74 29.05 -0.84
C ALA A 231 -3.14 27.73 -1.35
N GLY A 232 -2.07 27.26 -0.69
CA GLY A 232 -1.46 25.96 -0.96
C GLY A 232 -2.42 24.81 -0.70
N ILE A 233 -3.16 24.83 0.42
CA ILE A 233 -4.17 23.79 0.73
C ILE A 233 -5.22 23.71 -0.38
N ARG A 234 -5.76 24.86 -0.82
CA ARG A 234 -6.77 24.87 -1.88
C ARG A 234 -6.19 24.37 -3.20
N SER A 235 -5.02 24.87 -3.60
CA SER A 235 -4.33 24.46 -4.84
C SER A 235 -4.09 22.95 -4.86
N LEU A 236 -3.61 22.40 -3.74
CA LEU A 236 -3.40 20.97 -3.59
C LEU A 236 -4.73 20.19 -3.61
N ALA A 237 -5.77 20.68 -2.93
CA ALA A 237 -7.09 20.03 -2.92
C ALA A 237 -7.73 19.99 -4.31
N GLU A 238 -7.59 21.06 -5.09
CA GLU A 238 -8.10 21.15 -6.46
C GLU A 238 -7.35 20.20 -7.40
N PHE A 239 -6.01 20.18 -7.30
CA PHE A 239 -5.19 19.22 -8.03
C PHE A 239 -5.58 17.78 -7.70
N VAL A 240 -5.70 17.46 -6.40
CA VAL A 240 -6.08 16.11 -5.95
C VAL A 240 -7.48 15.73 -6.43
N ALA A 241 -8.46 16.64 -6.34
CA ALA A 241 -9.82 16.38 -6.80
C ALA A 241 -9.87 16.06 -8.29
N ARG A 242 -9.15 16.85 -9.11
CA ARG A 242 -9.21 16.81 -10.57
C ARG A 242 -8.35 15.68 -11.16
N GLU A 243 -7.10 15.57 -10.71
CA GLU A 243 -6.09 14.74 -11.38
C GLU A 243 -5.82 13.41 -10.67
N VAL A 244 -6.05 13.33 -9.36
CA VAL A 244 -5.56 12.22 -8.52
C VAL A 244 -6.70 11.29 -8.11
N VAL A 245 -7.71 11.82 -7.43
CA VAL A 245 -8.80 11.01 -6.86
C VAL A 245 -9.88 10.74 -7.89
N ASN A 246 -10.35 11.75 -8.62
CA ASN A 246 -11.46 11.70 -9.56
C ASN A 246 -12.72 11.00 -8.97
N VAL A 247 -13.60 11.79 -8.35
CA VAL A 247 -14.83 11.28 -7.72
C VAL A 247 -15.81 10.81 -8.80
N ASN A 248 -16.39 9.62 -8.63
CA ASN A 248 -17.40 9.09 -9.56
C ASN A 248 -18.59 10.06 -9.68
N ALA A 249 -19.03 10.33 -10.92
CA ALA A 249 -20.07 11.32 -11.19
C ALA A 249 -21.42 11.03 -10.50
N GLU A 250 -21.88 9.78 -10.49
CA GLU A 250 -23.15 9.40 -9.83
C GLU A 250 -23.05 9.57 -8.31
N ILE A 251 -21.91 9.19 -7.72
CA ILE A 251 -21.63 9.44 -6.30
C ILE A 251 -21.61 10.95 -6.06
N ALA A 252 -20.94 11.70 -6.91
CA ALA A 252 -20.81 13.14 -6.75
C ALA A 252 -22.19 13.84 -6.78
N GLU A 253 -23.05 13.49 -7.72
CA GLU A 253 -24.42 14.02 -7.81
C GLU A 253 -25.27 13.67 -6.58
N ARG A 254 -25.16 12.44 -6.06
CA ARG A 254 -25.90 12.04 -4.85
C ARG A 254 -25.43 12.85 -3.64
N GLU A 255 -24.13 12.91 -3.41
CA GLU A 255 -23.56 13.59 -2.25
C GLU A 255 -23.75 15.12 -2.33
N GLU A 256 -23.81 15.69 -3.53
CA GLU A 256 -24.20 17.09 -3.74
C GLU A 256 -25.63 17.36 -3.26
N ARG A 257 -26.59 16.46 -3.54
CA ARG A 257 -27.97 16.57 -3.00
C ARG A 257 -28.03 16.42 -1.48
N GLU A 258 -27.04 15.76 -0.88
CA GLU A 258 -26.86 15.64 0.57
C GLU A 258 -26.18 16.88 1.20
N GLY A 259 -25.85 17.91 0.38
CA GLY A 259 -25.26 19.17 0.85
C GLY A 259 -23.73 19.18 0.92
N TRP A 260 -23.06 18.21 0.29
CA TRP A 260 -21.59 18.19 0.22
C TRP A 260 -21.08 18.94 -0.99
N ASN A 261 -20.24 19.96 -0.77
CA ASN A 261 -19.50 20.62 -1.84
C ASN A 261 -18.37 19.72 -2.40
N ARG A 262 -17.66 20.18 -3.44
CA ARG A 262 -16.64 19.37 -4.13
C ARG A 262 -15.52 18.84 -3.23
N PHE A 263 -15.09 19.61 -2.23
CA PHE A 263 -14.02 19.18 -1.31
C PHE A 263 -14.54 18.23 -0.23
N GLY A 264 -15.80 18.40 0.19
CA GLY A 264 -16.51 17.42 1.01
C GLY A 264 -16.62 16.05 0.35
N ARG A 265 -16.99 16.04 -0.94
CA ARG A 265 -17.08 14.81 -1.74
C ARG A 265 -15.70 14.16 -1.96
N LEU A 266 -14.68 14.97 -2.22
CA LEU A 266 -13.28 14.52 -2.25
C LEU A 266 -12.89 13.83 -0.93
N TYR A 267 -13.18 14.47 0.20
CA TYR A 267 -12.85 13.94 1.53
C TYR A 267 -13.53 12.59 1.81
N ARG A 268 -14.84 12.48 1.51
CA ARG A 268 -15.58 11.21 1.65
C ARG A 268 -15.05 10.12 0.73
N GLU A 269 -14.68 10.47 -0.49
CA GLU A 269 -14.07 9.52 -1.44
C GLU A 269 -12.74 8.97 -0.92
N ILE A 270 -11.88 9.82 -0.36
CA ILE A 270 -10.64 9.42 0.30
C ILE A 270 -10.97 8.50 1.50
N GLY A 271 -11.95 8.85 2.32
CA GLY A 271 -12.39 8.02 3.44
C GLY A 271 -12.85 6.62 3.03
N ARG A 272 -13.73 6.51 2.02
CA ARG A 272 -14.19 5.22 1.44
C ARG A 272 -13.03 4.37 0.94
N ARG A 273 -12.07 5.01 0.30
CA ARG A 273 -10.86 4.37 -0.22
C ARG A 273 -9.97 3.84 0.89
N THR A 274 -9.71 4.64 1.93
CA THR A 274 -8.92 4.24 3.10
C THR A 274 -9.60 3.10 3.86
N ALA A 275 -10.92 3.12 4.02
CA ALA A 275 -11.67 2.05 4.67
C ALA A 275 -11.53 0.70 3.94
N ARG A 276 -11.64 0.69 2.61
CA ARG A 276 -11.42 -0.51 1.78
C ARG A 276 -9.98 -1.02 1.85
N MET A 277 -9.00 -0.12 1.88
CA MET A 277 -7.58 -0.50 1.99
C MET A 277 -7.32 -1.23 3.31
N VAL A 278 -7.75 -0.65 4.43
CA VAL A 278 -7.53 -1.28 5.73
C VAL A 278 -8.39 -2.53 5.91
N ALA A 279 -9.59 -2.61 5.34
CA ALA A 279 -10.35 -3.87 5.24
C ALA A 279 -9.58 -4.96 4.48
N GLY A 280 -8.89 -4.58 3.39
CA GLY A 280 -7.95 -5.44 2.69
C GLY A 280 -6.84 -5.96 3.59
N TRP A 281 -6.17 -5.07 4.35
CA TRP A 281 -5.13 -5.45 5.31
C TRP A 281 -5.65 -6.44 6.35
N GLN A 282 -6.80 -6.15 6.96
CA GLN A 282 -7.41 -7.02 7.97
C GLN A 282 -7.77 -8.40 7.40
N SER A 283 -8.26 -8.46 6.16
CA SER A 283 -8.69 -9.73 5.54
C SER A 283 -7.54 -10.69 5.18
N VAL A 284 -6.31 -10.19 5.08
CA VAL A 284 -5.13 -11.02 4.78
C VAL A 284 -4.15 -11.09 5.94
N GLY A 285 -4.48 -10.54 7.10
CA GLY A 285 -3.56 -10.50 8.24
C GLY A 285 -2.31 -9.64 7.97
N PHE A 286 -2.41 -8.52 7.24
CA PHE A 286 -1.29 -7.61 7.04
C PHE A 286 -1.26 -6.53 8.13
N CYS A 287 -0.11 -6.37 8.79
CA CYS A 287 0.17 -5.34 9.79
C CYS A 287 1.22 -4.36 9.25
N HIS A 288 0.87 -3.08 9.14
CA HIS A 288 1.72 -2.05 8.54
C HIS A 288 2.83 -1.55 9.49
N GLY A 289 2.51 -1.37 10.77
CA GLY A 289 3.45 -0.97 11.82
C GLY A 289 3.84 0.51 11.93
N VAL A 290 3.55 1.35 10.93
CA VAL A 290 3.87 2.80 10.94
C VAL A 290 2.81 3.60 10.21
N MET A 291 1.62 3.72 10.79
CA MET A 291 0.49 4.43 10.17
C MET A 291 0.45 5.89 10.61
N ASN A 292 1.57 6.58 10.46
CA ASN A 292 1.58 8.04 10.61
C ASN A 292 0.84 8.68 9.43
N THR A 293 0.34 9.91 9.60
CA THR A 293 -0.36 10.65 8.54
C THR A 293 0.49 10.91 7.29
N ASP A 294 1.81 10.97 7.43
CA ASP A 294 2.77 11.03 6.31
C ASP A 294 2.99 9.70 5.59
N ASN A 295 2.40 8.59 6.08
CA ASN A 295 2.37 7.29 5.39
C ASN A 295 0.97 6.95 4.86
N MET A 296 -0.02 7.81 5.07
CA MET A 296 -1.36 7.64 4.52
C MET A 296 -1.43 8.29 3.14
N SER A 297 -1.54 7.48 2.08
CA SER A 297 -1.71 7.99 0.72
C SER A 297 -3.00 8.79 0.58
N ILE A 298 -2.96 9.90 -0.16
CA ILE A 298 -4.18 10.61 -0.58
C ILE A 298 -4.95 9.80 -1.62
N LEU A 299 -4.22 8.95 -2.36
CA LEU A 299 -4.83 8.08 -3.33
C LEU A 299 -5.51 6.94 -2.63
N GLY A 300 -6.70 6.69 -3.15
CA GLY A 300 -7.07 5.31 -3.32
C GLY A 300 -7.52 4.95 -4.70
N LYS A 301 -6.61 4.70 -5.63
CA LYS A 301 -6.96 4.13 -6.94
C LYS A 301 -6.87 2.60 -6.87
N PRO A 302 -7.72 1.83 -7.56
CA PRO A 302 -7.42 0.43 -7.75
C PRO A 302 -6.24 0.34 -8.73
N ILE A 303 -5.27 -0.53 -8.45
CA ILE A 303 -4.42 -1.04 -9.53
C ILE A 303 -5.20 -2.19 -10.13
N THR A 304 -5.80 -1.99 -11.30
CA THR A 304 -6.49 -3.08 -12.00
C THR A 304 -5.46 -4.10 -12.48
N PHE A 305 -5.31 -5.20 -11.75
CA PHE A 305 -4.76 -6.42 -12.33
C PHE A 305 -5.82 -7.06 -13.22
N ARG A 306 -5.73 -6.85 -14.53
CA ARG A 306 -6.32 -7.80 -15.48
C ARG A 306 -5.37 -9.00 -15.61
N GLY A 307 -5.23 -9.77 -14.54
CA GLY A 307 -4.76 -11.15 -14.68
C GLY A 307 -5.75 -11.85 -15.61
N HIS A 308 -5.31 -12.23 -16.80
CA HIS A 308 -6.07 -13.17 -17.60
C HIS A 308 -6.29 -14.40 -16.71
N PRO A 309 -7.53 -14.90 -16.51
CA PRO A 309 -7.68 -16.24 -15.98
C PRO A 309 -6.88 -17.16 -16.92
N PRO A 310 -6.13 -18.15 -16.40
CA PRO A 310 -5.43 -19.09 -17.25
C PRO A 310 -6.42 -19.63 -18.28
N THR A 311 -6.07 -19.50 -19.55
CA THR A 311 -6.88 -19.89 -20.71
C THR A 311 -7.37 -21.32 -20.56
N MET A 312 -8.60 -21.50 -20.08
CA MET A 312 -9.44 -22.66 -20.33
C MET A 312 -10.82 -22.15 -20.71
N PHE A 313 -11.20 -22.41 -21.95
CA PHE A 313 -12.55 -22.22 -22.46
C PHE A 313 -13.56 -22.93 -21.55
N ILE A 314 -14.33 -22.19 -20.77
CA ILE A 314 -15.56 -22.68 -20.14
C ILE A 314 -16.71 -21.80 -20.64
N VAL A 315 -17.34 -22.28 -21.70
CA VAL A 315 -18.68 -21.84 -22.13
C VAL A 315 -19.67 -22.50 -21.17
N ILE A 316 -20.12 -21.79 -20.14
CA ILE A 316 -21.30 -22.17 -19.35
C ILE A 316 -22.21 -20.96 -19.16
N ALA A 317 -23.37 -21.06 -19.82
CA ALA A 317 -24.67 -20.45 -19.60
C ALA A 317 -24.79 -19.11 -18.84
N ARG A 318 -25.33 -18.13 -19.58
CA ARG A 318 -25.93 -16.88 -19.08
C ARG A 318 -27.05 -17.16 -18.07
N THR A 319 -26.84 -16.82 -16.80
CA THR A 319 -27.84 -16.28 -15.87
C THR A 319 -27.13 -15.74 -14.61
N SER A 320 -27.24 -14.42 -14.39
CA SER A 320 -27.11 -13.75 -13.09
C SER A 320 -25.81 -13.89 -12.27
N ILE A 321 -24.64 -13.74 -12.91
CA ILE A 321 -23.33 -13.51 -12.23
C ILE A 321 -22.67 -12.27 -12.86
N HIS A 322 -23.29 -11.10 -12.73
CA HIS A 322 -22.76 -9.85 -13.31
C HIS A 322 -22.65 -8.70 -12.32
N TYR A 323 -22.83 -8.96 -11.02
CA TYR A 323 -22.83 -7.90 -9.99
C TYR A 323 -21.71 -8.03 -8.93
N ILE A 324 -20.81 -8.99 -9.06
CA ILE A 324 -19.72 -9.19 -8.11
C ILE A 324 -18.41 -9.20 -8.93
N TYR A 325 -17.59 -8.15 -8.77
CA TYR A 325 -16.25 -7.93 -9.34
C TYR A 325 -16.05 -7.31 -10.75
N THR A 326 -17.06 -6.79 -11.44
CA THR A 326 -16.85 -6.14 -12.76
C THR A 326 -16.77 -4.61 -12.76
N HIS A 327 -16.83 -3.95 -11.60
CA HIS A 327 -16.54 -2.52 -11.48
C HIS A 327 -15.30 -2.33 -10.60
N PRO A 328 -14.16 -1.81 -11.13
CA PRO A 328 -12.99 -1.52 -10.33
C PRO A 328 -13.30 -0.31 -9.44
N ASN A 329 -13.84 -0.59 -8.26
CA ASN A 329 -14.09 0.44 -7.28
C ASN A 329 -12.75 0.91 -6.67
N PRO A 330 -12.50 2.23 -6.60
CA PRO A 330 -11.22 2.77 -6.18
C PRO A 330 -10.95 2.56 -4.67
N THR A 331 -9.68 2.34 -4.30
CA THR A 331 -9.19 1.83 -3.00
C THR A 331 -7.85 2.45 -2.56
N GLY A 332 -7.67 2.83 -1.29
CA GLY A 332 -6.46 3.47 -0.71
C GLY A 332 -5.14 2.74 -1.01
N LEU A 333 -4.02 3.44 -1.27
CA LEU A 333 -2.72 2.78 -1.49
C LEU A 333 -1.93 2.58 -0.19
N THR A 334 -1.50 1.34 0.05
CA THR A 334 -0.46 1.00 1.04
C THR A 334 0.86 1.65 0.63
N LEU A 335 1.53 2.36 1.54
CA LEU A 335 2.70 3.18 1.24
C LEU A 335 3.73 3.13 2.38
N ASP A 336 5.01 3.19 2.02
CA ASP A 336 6.15 3.21 2.95
C ASP A 336 6.27 1.95 3.85
N LEU A 337 6.57 0.83 3.18
CA LEU A 337 6.70 -0.50 3.78
C LEU A 337 8.03 -0.64 4.57
N GLY A 338 7.99 -0.28 5.85
CA GLY A 338 9.12 -0.45 6.78
C GLY A 338 8.99 -1.71 7.64
N PRO A 339 8.64 -1.59 8.93
CA PRO A 339 8.50 -2.71 9.85
C PRO A 339 7.13 -3.41 9.73
N PHE A 340 6.69 -3.70 8.50
CA PHE A 340 5.45 -4.44 8.27
C PHE A 340 5.62 -5.93 8.60
N ALA A 341 4.51 -6.64 8.72
CA ALA A 341 4.49 -8.10 8.79
C ALA A 341 3.15 -8.66 8.31
N PHE A 342 3.16 -9.88 7.78
CA PHE A 342 1.96 -10.71 7.72
C PHE A 342 1.87 -11.53 9.01
N LEU A 343 0.65 -11.71 9.53
CA LEU A 343 0.38 -12.60 10.64
C LEU A 343 0.86 -14.01 10.32
N GLU A 344 1.35 -14.70 11.34
CA GLU A 344 1.62 -16.13 11.27
C GLU A 344 0.48 -16.84 11.99
N ALA A 345 0.56 -16.95 13.31
CA ALA A 345 -0.61 -17.19 14.15
C ALA A 345 -1.54 -15.96 14.11
N TYR A 346 -2.85 -16.19 14.08
CA TYR A 346 -3.81 -15.11 14.23
C TYR A 346 -3.73 -14.52 15.64
N ASP A 347 -3.30 -13.27 15.70
CA ASP A 347 -3.16 -12.50 16.93
C ASP A 347 -3.63 -11.07 16.68
N PRO A 348 -4.84 -10.71 17.13
CA PRO A 348 -5.36 -9.36 16.98
C PRO A 348 -4.44 -8.30 17.61
N ALA A 349 -3.77 -8.63 18.70
CA ALA A 349 -2.91 -7.70 19.43
C ALA A 349 -1.49 -7.61 18.84
N TYR A 350 -1.18 -8.32 17.75
CA TYR A 350 0.16 -8.38 17.20
C TYR A 350 0.73 -7.01 16.82
N ILE A 351 1.91 -6.70 17.35
CA ILE A 351 2.68 -5.48 17.08
C ILE A 351 3.90 -5.88 16.24
N CYS A 352 3.94 -5.44 14.98
CA CYS A 352 5.06 -5.76 14.08
C CYS A 352 6.24 -4.78 14.18
N ASN A 353 6.01 -3.59 14.75
CA ASN A 353 7.04 -2.57 14.90
C ASN A 353 7.59 -2.58 16.33
N HIS A 354 8.88 -2.91 16.47
CA HIS A 354 9.58 -2.96 17.75
C HIS A 354 9.72 -1.60 18.44
N SER A 355 9.46 -0.49 17.76
CA SER A 355 9.43 0.86 18.35
C SER A 355 8.02 1.31 18.76
N ASP A 356 7.00 0.46 18.61
CA ASP A 356 5.61 0.74 18.97
C ASP A 356 5.26 0.10 20.33
N ASP A 357 5.92 0.57 21.39
CA ASP A 357 5.78 0.02 22.76
C ASP A 357 4.35 0.08 23.29
N LEU A 358 3.53 1.00 22.76
CA LEU A 358 2.13 1.20 23.18
C LEU A 358 1.13 0.44 22.29
N GLY A 359 1.59 -0.26 21.26
CA GLY A 359 0.74 -1.00 20.31
C GLY A 359 -0.26 -0.11 19.56
N ARG A 360 0.12 1.15 19.29
CA ARG A 360 -0.72 2.13 18.57
C ARG A 360 -1.09 1.63 17.17
N TYR A 361 -0.20 0.88 16.54
CA TYR A 361 -0.36 0.30 15.21
C TYR A 361 -0.38 -1.23 15.24
N SER A 362 -0.82 -1.82 16.34
CA SER A 362 -1.10 -3.26 16.36
C SER A 362 -2.14 -3.63 15.31
N PHE A 363 -2.18 -4.90 14.94
CA PHE A 363 -3.07 -5.39 13.87
C PHE A 363 -4.54 -4.97 14.08
N LEU A 364 -5.07 -5.12 15.30
CA LEU A 364 -6.43 -4.72 15.70
C LEU A 364 -6.67 -3.20 15.60
N HIS A 365 -5.66 -2.36 15.89
CA HIS A 365 -5.82 -0.91 15.95
C HIS A 365 -5.67 -0.22 14.59
N GLN A 366 -5.33 -0.93 13.51
CA GLN A 366 -5.16 -0.30 12.19
C GLN A 366 -6.43 0.42 11.69
N PRO A 367 -7.66 -0.12 11.80
CA PRO A 367 -8.87 0.59 11.36
C PRO A 367 -9.09 1.90 12.12
N THR A 368 -8.95 1.90 13.45
CA THR A 368 -9.13 3.11 14.28
C THR A 368 -8.00 4.12 14.08
N ALA A 369 -6.76 3.67 13.84
CA ALA A 369 -5.66 4.53 13.42
C ALA A 369 -5.95 5.22 12.07
N CYS A 370 -6.50 4.49 11.10
CA CYS A 370 -6.96 5.06 9.83
C CYS A 370 -8.07 6.10 10.01
N MET A 371 -9.07 5.83 10.87
CA MET A 371 -10.13 6.79 11.21
C MET A 371 -9.54 8.09 11.78
N TRP A 372 -8.60 7.96 12.72
CA TRP A 372 -7.94 9.11 13.33
C TRP A 372 -7.14 9.91 12.29
N ASN A 373 -6.37 9.24 11.43
CA ASN A 373 -5.63 9.88 10.35
C ASN A 373 -6.55 10.59 9.35
N LEU A 374 -7.70 9.99 9.02
CA LEU A 374 -8.70 10.60 8.16
C LEU A 374 -9.30 11.85 8.81
N HIS A 375 -9.54 11.85 10.12
CA HIS A 375 -9.95 13.07 10.81
C HIS A 375 -8.88 14.16 10.75
N ARG A 376 -7.59 13.81 10.87
CA ARG A 376 -6.49 14.79 10.70
C ARG A 376 -6.50 15.44 9.32
N LEU A 377 -6.69 14.68 8.25
CA LEU A 377 -6.89 15.24 6.91
C LEU A 377 -8.13 16.16 6.88
N GLY A 378 -9.24 15.74 7.49
CA GLY A 378 -10.47 16.52 7.58
C GLY A 378 -10.28 17.88 8.24
N VAL A 379 -9.44 17.97 9.29
CA VAL A 379 -9.07 19.24 9.93
C VAL A 379 -8.39 20.19 8.94
N THR A 380 -7.49 19.68 8.09
CA THR A 380 -6.79 20.51 7.09
C THR A 380 -7.71 21.05 6.01
N LEU A 381 -8.80 20.32 5.70
CA LEU A 381 -9.79 20.68 4.68
C LEU A 381 -11.03 21.37 5.26
N ALA A 382 -11.11 21.54 6.58
CA ALA A 382 -12.33 21.93 7.29
C ALA A 382 -12.91 23.26 6.77
N GLU A 383 -12.06 24.25 6.49
CA GLU A 383 -12.51 25.54 5.94
C GLU A 383 -13.17 25.38 4.57
N LEU A 384 -12.54 24.61 3.67
CA LEU A 384 -13.08 24.33 2.33
C LEU A 384 -14.38 23.52 2.38
N ILE A 385 -14.48 22.54 3.27
CA ILE A 385 -15.69 21.73 3.44
C ILE A 385 -16.82 22.58 4.03
N GLY A 386 -16.55 23.33 5.09
CA GLY A 386 -17.56 24.10 5.81
C GLY A 386 -18.14 25.27 5.03
N ALA A 387 -17.40 25.81 4.07
CA ALA A 387 -17.88 26.83 3.14
C ALA A 387 -19.12 26.40 2.36
N GLY A 388 -19.37 25.10 2.19
CA GLY A 388 -20.56 24.60 1.49
C GLY A 388 -20.65 25.18 0.08
N ASP A 389 -21.79 25.77 -0.25
CA ASP A 389 -22.04 26.40 -1.56
C ASP A 389 -21.25 27.70 -1.77
N GLU A 390 -20.75 28.31 -0.69
CA GLU A 390 -19.94 29.54 -0.74
C GLU A 390 -18.46 29.27 -1.02
N VAL A 391 -18.08 28.00 -1.24
CA VAL A 391 -16.66 27.58 -1.38
C VAL A 391 -15.92 28.23 -2.54
N ASP A 392 -16.64 28.69 -3.56
CA ASP A 392 -16.09 29.39 -4.73
C ASP A 392 -16.39 30.90 -4.71
N VAL A 393 -17.12 31.40 -3.70
CA VAL A 393 -17.48 32.81 -3.60
C VAL A 393 -16.30 33.61 -3.07
N GLY A 394 -15.93 34.67 -3.80
CA GLY A 394 -14.82 35.56 -3.42
C GLY A 394 -13.44 34.94 -3.58
N VAL A 395 -13.32 33.86 -4.36
CA VAL A 395 -12.05 33.20 -4.64
C VAL A 395 -11.43 33.81 -5.89
N ASP A 396 -10.19 34.27 -5.77
CA ASP A 396 -9.42 34.70 -6.93
C ASP A 396 -9.12 33.49 -7.84
N PRO A 397 -9.54 33.52 -9.13
CA PRO A 397 -9.45 32.35 -10.00
C PRO A 397 -8.02 31.99 -10.41
N VAL A 398 -7.02 32.84 -10.12
CA VAL A 398 -5.62 32.63 -10.48
C VAL A 398 -4.82 32.07 -9.29
N SER A 399 -4.95 32.69 -8.13
CA SER A 399 -4.22 32.34 -6.91
C SER A 399 -4.95 31.36 -6.01
N GLY A 400 -6.26 31.15 -6.21
CA GLY A 400 -7.10 30.33 -5.33
C GLY A 400 -7.31 30.93 -3.94
N VAL A 401 -6.88 32.18 -3.71
CA VAL A 401 -7.04 32.84 -2.40
C VAL A 401 -8.49 33.28 -2.25
N ALA A 402 -9.15 32.80 -1.21
CA ALA A 402 -10.48 33.27 -0.83
C ALA A 402 -10.40 34.59 -0.07
N SER A 403 -11.29 35.54 -0.37
CA SER A 403 -11.42 36.82 0.34
C SER A 403 -12.35 36.73 1.55
N TRP A 404 -12.30 35.62 2.30
CA TRP A 404 -13.10 35.44 3.51
C TRP A 404 -12.46 36.20 4.68
N ASP A 405 -13.29 36.90 5.45
CA ASP A 405 -12.85 37.48 6.71
C ASP A 405 -12.61 36.40 7.78
N ASP A 406 -11.87 36.76 8.84
CA ASP A 406 -11.48 35.83 9.89
C ASP A 406 -12.68 35.14 10.59
N ASP A 407 -13.80 35.85 10.77
CA ASP A 407 -15.00 35.32 11.42
C ASP A 407 -15.71 34.30 10.52
N THR A 408 -15.81 34.59 9.23
CA THR A 408 -16.34 33.69 8.20
C THR A 408 -15.47 32.44 8.09
N SER A 409 -14.16 32.59 7.98
CA SER A 409 -13.18 31.50 7.97
C SER A 409 -13.28 30.61 9.22
N LYS A 410 -13.43 31.22 10.40
CA LYS A 410 -13.62 30.49 11.66
C LYS A 410 -14.92 29.67 11.64
N ARG A 411 -16.04 30.27 11.24
CA ARG A 411 -17.34 29.59 11.12
C ARG A 411 -17.27 28.40 10.18
N TYR A 412 -16.63 28.55 9.02
CA TYR A 412 -16.45 27.44 8.08
C TYR A 412 -15.59 26.34 8.66
N ARG A 413 -14.45 26.66 9.31
CA ARG A 413 -13.61 25.64 9.97
C ARG A 413 -14.38 24.83 11.02
N GLU A 414 -15.16 25.48 11.88
CA GLU A 414 -15.96 24.81 12.91
C GLU A 414 -17.00 23.86 12.28
N LYS A 415 -17.72 24.35 11.25
CA LYS A 415 -18.71 23.53 10.52
C LYS A 415 -18.06 22.35 9.80
N GLY A 416 -16.99 22.58 9.07
CA GLY A 416 -16.32 21.53 8.30
C GLY A 416 -15.63 20.49 9.18
N ASP A 417 -15.06 20.88 10.32
CA ASP A 417 -14.49 19.94 11.30
C ASP A 417 -15.58 19.06 11.94
N ALA A 418 -16.78 19.62 12.21
CA ALA A 418 -17.92 18.81 12.63
C ALA A 418 -18.36 17.80 11.56
N MET A 419 -18.42 18.22 10.29
CA MET A 419 -18.71 17.33 9.16
C MET A 419 -17.65 16.25 8.99
N ALA A 420 -16.36 16.59 9.11
CA ALA A 420 -15.26 15.65 9.00
C ALA A 420 -15.25 14.61 10.15
N ARG A 421 -15.51 15.05 11.38
CA ARG A 421 -15.69 14.14 12.52
C ARG A 421 -16.82 13.13 12.27
N ARG A 422 -17.95 13.58 11.74
CA ARG A 422 -19.08 12.70 11.42
C ARG A 422 -18.69 11.61 10.43
N VAL A 423 -17.98 11.96 9.35
CA VAL A 423 -17.51 10.96 8.37
C VAL A 423 -16.54 9.96 9.01
N ALA A 424 -15.59 10.45 9.81
CA ALA A 424 -14.60 9.58 10.45
C ALA A 424 -15.20 8.68 11.53
N ALA A 425 -16.22 9.13 12.25
CA ALA A 425 -16.87 8.39 13.33
C ALA A 425 -17.99 7.46 12.83
N ASP A 426 -18.84 7.92 11.91
CA ASP A 426 -20.08 7.22 11.57
C ASP A 426 -19.98 6.49 10.22
N GLU A 427 -19.37 7.12 9.20
CA GLU A 427 -19.38 6.56 7.83
C GLU A 427 -18.21 5.61 7.58
N PHE A 428 -17.03 5.90 8.14
CA PHE A 428 -15.83 5.08 7.93
C PHE A 428 -16.02 3.65 8.42
N GLU A 429 -16.59 3.49 9.62
CA GLU A 429 -16.85 2.18 10.22
C GLU A 429 -17.74 1.34 9.31
N GLN A 430 -18.84 1.92 8.81
CA GLN A 430 -19.73 1.22 7.89
C GLN A 430 -19.00 0.78 6.61
N TRP A 431 -18.24 1.67 5.97
CA TRP A 431 -17.49 1.33 4.76
C TRP A 431 -16.44 0.25 4.99
N PHE A 432 -15.80 0.27 6.15
CA PHE A 432 -14.84 -0.74 6.55
C PHE A 432 -15.52 -2.10 6.76
N LEU A 433 -16.60 -2.15 7.55
CA LEU A 433 -17.32 -3.38 7.88
C LEU A 433 -17.94 -4.02 6.63
N ASP A 434 -18.48 -3.21 5.71
CA ASP A 434 -19.03 -3.67 4.44
C ASP A 434 -17.98 -4.42 3.60
N ASP A 435 -16.81 -3.80 3.40
CA ASP A 435 -15.72 -4.36 2.59
C ASP A 435 -15.04 -5.53 3.31
N PHE A 436 -14.82 -5.42 4.62
CA PHE A 436 -14.23 -6.48 5.44
C PHE A 436 -15.11 -7.73 5.41
N THR A 437 -16.41 -7.59 5.66
CA THR A 437 -17.34 -8.72 5.68
C THR A 437 -17.48 -9.33 4.28
N ALA A 438 -17.47 -8.52 3.22
CA ALA A 438 -17.45 -9.02 1.84
C ALA A 438 -16.21 -9.88 1.55
N ARG A 439 -15.02 -9.43 1.97
CA ARG A 439 -13.77 -10.20 1.83
C ARG A 439 -13.81 -11.48 2.65
N MET A 440 -14.28 -11.42 3.89
CA MET A 440 -14.38 -12.60 4.75
C MET A 440 -15.37 -13.64 4.21
N ARG A 441 -16.52 -13.22 3.65
CA ARG A 441 -17.43 -14.12 2.92
C ARG A 441 -16.74 -14.81 1.76
N ALA A 442 -15.98 -14.07 0.94
CA ALA A 442 -15.23 -14.65 -0.17
C ALA A 442 -14.21 -15.69 0.32
N LYS A 443 -13.47 -15.39 1.40
CA LYS A 443 -12.52 -16.32 2.04
C LYS A 443 -13.21 -17.59 2.56
N LEU A 444 -14.46 -17.48 2.98
CA LEU A 444 -15.32 -18.59 3.42
C LEU A 444 -16.04 -19.31 2.26
N GLY A 445 -15.88 -18.86 1.01
CA GLY A 445 -16.51 -19.45 -0.17
C GLY A 445 -18.01 -19.12 -0.34
N LEU A 446 -18.51 -18.15 0.43
CA LEU A 446 -19.90 -17.67 0.40
C LEU A 446 -20.08 -16.62 -0.70
N SER A 447 -21.15 -16.76 -1.48
CA SER A 447 -21.45 -16.00 -2.69
C SER A 447 -22.69 -15.10 -2.54
N SER A 448 -23.63 -15.48 -1.69
CA SER A 448 -24.77 -14.63 -1.31
C SER A 448 -24.48 -13.87 -0.03
N VAL A 449 -25.14 -12.72 0.13
CA VAL A 449 -25.11 -11.93 1.36
C VAL A 449 -26.25 -12.37 2.26
N ARG A 450 -25.96 -12.63 3.53
CA ARG A 450 -26.96 -12.88 4.57
C ARG A 450 -26.71 -11.96 5.76
N GLU A 451 -27.79 -11.40 6.29
CA GLU A 451 -27.75 -10.70 7.59
C GLU A 451 -27.23 -11.68 8.66
N GLY A 452 -26.35 -11.22 9.55
CA GLY A 452 -25.69 -12.07 10.55
C GLY A 452 -24.45 -12.85 10.06
N ASP A 453 -24.04 -12.77 8.79
CA ASP A 453 -22.79 -13.42 8.33
C ASP A 453 -21.56 -12.97 9.15
N LEU A 454 -21.52 -11.70 9.57
CA LEU A 454 -20.46 -11.18 10.41
C LEU A 454 -20.51 -11.80 11.82
N ASP A 455 -21.63 -11.67 12.52
CA ASP A 455 -21.75 -12.01 13.94
C ASP A 455 -21.88 -13.52 14.21
N GLU A 456 -22.47 -14.27 13.29
CA GLU A 456 -22.72 -15.71 13.47
C GLU A 456 -21.61 -16.59 12.90
N VAL A 457 -20.86 -16.09 11.91
CA VAL A 457 -19.87 -16.91 11.18
C VAL A 457 -18.47 -16.31 11.31
N VAL A 458 -18.28 -15.04 10.97
CA VAL A 458 -16.93 -14.45 10.89
C VAL A 458 -16.33 -14.18 12.27
N VAL A 459 -17.03 -13.44 13.13
CA VAL A 459 -16.54 -13.06 14.46
C VAL A 459 -16.25 -14.29 15.33
N PRO A 460 -17.13 -15.32 15.42
CA PRO A 460 -16.84 -16.52 16.18
C PRO A 460 -15.61 -17.29 15.66
N LEU A 461 -15.39 -17.32 14.34
CA LEU A 461 -14.18 -17.93 13.77
C LEU A 461 -12.92 -17.19 14.21
N LEU A 462 -12.93 -15.86 14.12
CA LEU A 462 -11.76 -15.04 14.47
C LEU A 462 -11.46 -15.12 15.98
N ASN A 463 -12.48 -15.17 16.84
CA ASN A 463 -12.32 -15.41 18.26
C ASN A 463 -11.65 -16.76 18.51
N TRP A 464 -12.15 -17.83 17.89
CA TRP A 464 -11.54 -19.16 17.99
C TRP A 464 -10.08 -19.16 17.49
N MET A 465 -9.79 -18.51 16.36
CA MET A 465 -8.41 -18.40 15.86
C MET A 465 -7.49 -17.68 16.85
N SER A 466 -8.00 -16.65 17.53
CA SER A 466 -7.26 -15.87 18.53
C SER A 466 -6.96 -16.71 19.77
N ASP A 467 -7.98 -17.40 20.30
CA ASP A 467 -7.86 -18.23 21.51
C ASP A 467 -6.88 -19.39 21.32
N HIS A 468 -6.79 -19.92 20.09
CA HIS A 468 -5.97 -21.08 19.78
C HIS A 468 -4.70 -20.78 18.98
N ARG A 469 -4.41 -19.52 18.63
CA ARG A 469 -3.19 -19.09 17.91
C ARG A 469 -2.94 -19.89 16.61
N VAL A 470 -4.00 -20.10 15.83
CA VAL A 470 -3.93 -20.91 14.60
C VAL A 470 -3.29 -20.12 13.46
N ASP A 471 -2.56 -20.79 12.55
CA ASP A 471 -2.01 -20.13 11.36
C ASP A 471 -3.15 -19.57 10.49
N TYR A 472 -3.16 -18.25 10.33
CA TYR A 472 -4.27 -17.54 9.69
C TYR A 472 -4.44 -17.97 8.23
N HIS A 473 -3.37 -18.01 7.45
CA HIS A 473 -3.42 -18.25 6.01
C HIS A 473 -3.64 -19.73 5.70
N HIS A 474 -2.91 -20.61 6.38
CA HIS A 474 -3.06 -22.05 6.17
C HIS A 474 -4.44 -22.54 6.59
N PHE A 475 -5.07 -21.98 7.63
CA PHE A 475 -6.44 -22.37 8.00
C PHE A 475 -7.42 -22.11 6.86
N PHE A 476 -7.41 -20.91 6.28
CA PHE A 476 -8.33 -20.58 5.18
C PHE A 476 -8.07 -21.43 3.93
N ARG A 477 -6.82 -21.82 3.68
CA ARG A 477 -6.49 -22.73 2.58
C ARG A 477 -6.94 -24.16 2.87
N ALA A 478 -6.80 -24.64 4.11
CA ALA A 478 -7.27 -25.95 4.53
C ALA A 478 -8.80 -26.05 4.53
N LEU A 479 -9.50 -24.99 4.95
CA LEU A 479 -10.97 -24.90 4.98
C LEU A 479 -11.62 -25.15 3.61
N ALA A 480 -10.91 -24.83 2.52
CA ALA A 480 -11.38 -25.11 1.16
C ALA A 480 -11.55 -26.61 0.86
N ASN A 481 -10.91 -27.48 1.64
CA ASN A 481 -11.03 -28.94 1.54
C ASN A 481 -12.05 -29.53 2.54
N LEU A 482 -12.65 -28.72 3.41
CA LEU A 482 -13.61 -29.20 4.42
C LEU A 482 -14.84 -29.84 3.74
N PRO A 483 -15.21 -31.08 4.09
CA PRO A 483 -16.45 -31.67 3.62
C PRO A 483 -17.70 -30.94 4.17
N ILE A 484 -18.69 -30.67 3.32
CA ILE A 484 -19.98 -30.07 3.71
C ILE A 484 -21.01 -31.16 3.93
N ILE A 485 -20.73 -31.99 4.93
CA ILE A 485 -21.59 -33.08 5.38
C ILE A 485 -21.72 -32.97 6.89
N ALA A 486 -22.96 -32.85 7.37
CA ALA A 486 -23.24 -32.68 8.80
C ALA A 486 -22.73 -33.87 9.62
N GLY A 487 -22.05 -33.60 10.74
CA GLY A 487 -21.54 -34.64 11.65
C GLY A 487 -20.32 -35.42 11.15
N GLU A 488 -19.78 -35.10 9.96
CA GLU A 488 -18.53 -35.69 9.49
C GLU A 488 -17.34 -35.13 10.31
N ALA A 489 -16.41 -36.01 10.66
CA ALA A 489 -15.23 -35.67 11.45
C ALA A 489 -14.36 -34.59 10.77
N LEU A 490 -13.68 -33.78 11.59
CA LEU A 490 -12.81 -32.72 11.10
C LEU A 490 -11.48 -33.31 10.59
N PRO A 491 -11.01 -32.94 9.39
CA PRO A 491 -9.69 -33.32 8.91
C PRO A 491 -8.58 -32.81 9.83
N ASP A 492 -7.49 -33.56 9.94
CA ASP A 492 -6.39 -33.18 10.83
C ASP A 492 -5.69 -31.90 10.35
N GLU A 493 -5.64 -31.71 9.04
CA GLU A 493 -5.00 -30.59 8.35
C GLU A 493 -5.78 -29.27 8.49
N LEU A 494 -7.02 -29.31 9.01
CA LEU A 494 -7.86 -28.11 9.17
C LEU A 494 -7.32 -27.14 10.23
N VAL A 495 -6.56 -27.64 11.21
CA VAL A 495 -5.96 -26.82 12.27
C VAL A 495 -4.44 -26.82 12.09
N PRO A 496 -3.91 -25.99 11.18
CA PRO A 496 -2.48 -25.87 10.95
C PRO A 496 -1.84 -25.15 12.15
N GLY A 497 -1.16 -25.92 12.99
CA GLY A 497 -0.59 -25.40 14.23
C GLY A 497 0.72 -24.63 14.02
N VAL A 498 0.72 -23.38 14.47
CA VAL A 498 1.92 -22.63 14.89
C VAL A 498 1.78 -22.47 16.41
N ALA A 499 2.23 -23.46 17.17
CA ALA A 499 2.15 -23.50 18.64
C ALA A 499 0.75 -23.69 19.30
N CYS A 500 -0.22 -24.28 18.59
CA CYS A 500 -1.53 -24.61 19.16
C CYS A 500 -1.61 -26.03 19.74
N ASP A 501 -2.41 -26.23 20.79
CA ASP A 501 -2.94 -27.55 21.16
C ASP A 501 -3.99 -27.95 20.11
N ILE A 502 -3.58 -28.81 19.18
CA ILE A 502 -4.39 -29.20 18.01
C ILE A 502 -5.69 -29.88 18.43
N ASP A 503 -5.64 -30.73 19.46
CA ASP A 503 -6.81 -31.49 19.89
C ASP A 503 -7.82 -30.58 20.60
N ALA A 504 -7.34 -29.68 21.47
CA ALA A 504 -8.18 -28.67 22.09
C ALA A 504 -8.81 -27.74 21.06
N ALA A 505 -8.02 -27.26 20.09
CA ALA A 505 -8.49 -26.36 19.03
C ALA A 505 -9.53 -27.04 18.13
N LYS A 506 -9.30 -28.28 17.69
CA LYS A 506 -10.28 -29.05 16.90
C LYS A 506 -11.59 -29.27 17.65
N SER A 507 -11.50 -29.63 18.93
CA SER A 507 -12.67 -29.84 19.78
C SER A 507 -13.52 -28.57 19.88
N ALA A 508 -12.89 -27.42 20.08
CA ALA A 508 -13.57 -26.12 20.16
C ALA A 508 -14.14 -25.65 18.80
N LEU A 509 -13.55 -26.06 17.67
CA LEU A 509 -13.97 -25.65 16.32
C LEU A 509 -15.27 -26.33 15.87
N GLY A 510 -15.62 -27.50 16.42
CA GLY A 510 -16.71 -28.34 15.93
C GLY A 510 -18.08 -27.64 15.86
N SER A 511 -18.43 -26.85 16.88
CA SER A 511 -19.70 -26.11 16.91
C SER A 511 -19.79 -25.07 15.81
N TRP A 512 -18.69 -24.35 15.56
CA TRP A 512 -18.60 -23.36 14.49
C TRP A 512 -18.69 -24.02 13.11
N VAL A 513 -18.05 -25.17 12.91
CA VAL A 513 -18.10 -25.91 11.63
C VAL A 513 -19.52 -26.28 11.25
N GLU A 514 -20.36 -26.69 12.20
CA GLU A 514 -21.76 -27.01 11.89
C GLU A 514 -22.58 -25.77 11.49
N VAL A 515 -22.30 -24.61 12.09
CA VAL A 515 -22.89 -23.32 11.66
C VAL A 515 -22.42 -22.99 10.24
N TYR A 516 -21.12 -23.08 9.97
CA TYR A 516 -20.54 -22.82 8.66
C TYR A 516 -21.07 -23.77 7.58
N ARG A 517 -21.15 -25.08 7.85
CA ARG A 517 -21.71 -26.09 6.93
C ARG A 517 -23.14 -25.75 6.55
N ARG A 518 -23.99 -25.40 7.53
CA ARG A 518 -25.37 -24.97 7.27
C ARG A 518 -25.41 -23.73 6.39
N ARG A 519 -24.58 -22.74 6.70
CA ARG A 519 -24.50 -21.50 5.92
C ARG A 519 -24.05 -21.74 4.47
N VAL A 520 -23.13 -22.67 4.23
CA VAL A 520 -22.71 -23.07 2.87
C VAL A 520 -23.85 -23.76 2.12
N LEU A 521 -24.64 -24.61 2.79
CA LEU A 521 -25.80 -25.26 2.17
C LEU A 521 -26.89 -24.23 1.80
N GLU A 522 -27.15 -23.25 2.67
CA GLU A 522 -28.01 -22.09 2.38
C GLU A 522 -27.51 -21.28 1.17
N ASP A 523 -26.19 -21.25 0.95
CA ASP A 523 -25.53 -20.55 -0.17
C ASP A 523 -25.54 -21.31 -1.50
N GLY A 524 -26.27 -22.42 -1.61
CA GLY A 524 -26.29 -23.27 -2.81
C GLY A 524 -25.27 -24.40 -2.80
N GLY A 525 -24.60 -24.66 -1.68
CA GLY A 525 -23.80 -25.87 -1.42
C GLY A 525 -22.36 -25.82 -1.92
N ASP A 526 -21.72 -26.99 -1.95
CA ASP A 526 -20.26 -27.14 -2.12
C ASP A 526 -19.76 -26.94 -3.57
N LYS A 527 -20.66 -26.93 -4.55
CA LYS A 527 -20.26 -26.92 -5.96
C LYS A 527 -19.42 -25.67 -6.30
N GLY A 528 -18.15 -25.91 -6.66
CA GLY A 528 -17.19 -24.87 -7.01
C GLY A 528 -16.67 -24.05 -5.81
N ARG A 529 -17.03 -24.38 -4.57
CA ARG A 529 -16.60 -23.64 -3.36
C ARG A 529 -15.09 -23.58 -3.25
N LYS A 530 -14.42 -24.74 -3.35
CA LYS A 530 -12.96 -24.85 -3.31
C LYS A 530 -12.26 -23.94 -4.33
N VAL A 531 -12.76 -23.88 -5.56
CA VAL A 531 -12.20 -23.02 -6.61
C VAL A 531 -12.33 -21.54 -6.25
N ARG A 532 -13.50 -21.12 -5.75
CA ARG A 532 -13.71 -19.73 -5.28
C ARG A 532 -12.80 -19.38 -4.12
N MET A 533 -12.73 -20.26 -3.11
CA MET A 533 -11.88 -20.07 -1.93
C MET A 533 -10.40 -20.01 -2.30
N ASN A 534 -9.91 -20.95 -3.12
CA ASN A 534 -8.51 -20.98 -3.54
C ASN A 534 -8.11 -19.80 -4.42
N GLY A 535 -9.08 -19.13 -5.07
CA GLY A 535 -8.86 -17.89 -5.81
C GLY A 535 -8.68 -16.64 -4.96
N VAL A 536 -8.98 -16.69 -3.65
CA VAL A 536 -8.90 -15.53 -2.74
C VAL A 536 -8.12 -15.81 -1.44
N ASN A 537 -7.93 -17.07 -1.08
CA ASN A 537 -7.11 -17.49 0.05
C ASN A 537 -5.72 -17.87 -0.45
N PRO A 538 -4.68 -17.07 -0.19
CA PRO A 538 -3.36 -17.35 -0.73
C PRO A 538 -2.77 -18.64 -0.17
N ALA A 539 -2.02 -19.35 -1.00
CA ALA A 539 -1.13 -20.42 -0.59
C ALA A 539 0.20 -19.88 -0.03
N PHE A 540 0.59 -18.66 -0.41
CA PHE A 540 1.80 -17.99 0.06
C PHE A 540 1.52 -16.55 0.49
N VAL A 541 2.12 -16.15 1.60
CA VAL A 541 2.30 -14.74 1.98
C VAL A 541 3.75 -14.52 2.40
N LEU A 542 4.25 -13.30 2.22
CA LEU A 542 5.63 -12.93 2.54
C LEU A 542 5.82 -12.81 4.06
N LYS A 543 5.90 -13.95 4.76
CA LYS A 543 6.22 -14.01 6.19
C LYS A 543 7.63 -13.44 6.44
N ASN A 544 7.86 -12.87 7.62
CA ASN A 544 9.10 -12.16 7.93
C ASN A 544 10.34 -13.04 7.80
N TRP A 545 10.26 -14.31 8.21
CA TRP A 545 11.37 -15.25 8.12
C TRP A 545 11.76 -15.58 6.67
N VAL A 546 10.81 -15.55 5.71
CA VAL A 546 11.12 -15.75 4.28
C VAL A 546 11.98 -14.59 3.78
N ALA A 547 11.59 -13.36 4.10
CA ALA A 547 12.40 -12.19 3.75
C ALA A 547 13.77 -12.24 4.43
N GLN A 548 13.86 -12.71 5.68
CA GLN A 548 15.13 -12.90 6.38
C GLN A 548 16.01 -13.96 5.71
N GLU A 549 15.46 -15.07 5.25
CA GLU A 549 16.25 -16.09 4.56
C GLU A 549 16.79 -15.62 3.21
N VAL A 550 16.07 -14.75 2.49
CA VAL A 550 16.61 -14.08 1.30
C VAL A 550 17.82 -13.21 1.67
N LEU A 551 17.75 -12.49 2.79
CA LEU A 551 18.87 -11.67 3.29
C LEU A 551 20.06 -12.53 3.72
N ASP A 552 19.81 -13.57 4.48
CA ASP A 552 20.81 -14.54 4.91
C ASP A 552 21.53 -15.15 3.69
N ALA A 553 20.82 -15.43 2.59
CA ALA A 553 21.44 -15.91 1.37
C ALA A 553 22.42 -14.87 0.77
N PHE A 554 22.09 -13.57 0.77
CA PHE A 554 23.03 -12.52 0.34
C PHE A 554 24.24 -12.39 1.26
N GLU A 555 24.04 -12.47 2.57
CA GLU A 555 25.08 -12.22 3.57
C GLU A 555 26.01 -13.41 3.82
N LYS A 556 25.45 -14.64 3.82
CA LYS A 556 26.14 -15.87 4.22
C LYS A 556 26.52 -16.76 3.05
N GLU A 557 25.74 -16.75 1.97
CA GLU A 557 25.94 -17.63 0.80
C GLU A 557 26.49 -16.88 -0.43
N GLY A 558 26.42 -15.55 -0.45
CA GLY A 558 26.96 -14.69 -1.50
C GLY A 558 25.90 -14.18 -2.50
N GLU A 559 26.30 -13.23 -3.35
CA GLU A 559 25.38 -12.48 -4.21
C GLU A 559 24.61 -13.35 -5.21
N GLU A 560 25.23 -14.39 -5.76
CA GLU A 560 24.57 -15.33 -6.70
C GLU A 560 23.41 -16.07 -6.02
N LYS A 561 23.65 -16.65 -4.83
CA LYS A 561 22.64 -17.37 -4.06
C LYS A 561 21.56 -16.45 -3.51
N GLY A 562 21.93 -15.23 -3.11
CA GLY A 562 20.97 -14.18 -2.75
C GLY A 562 20.03 -13.81 -3.89
N ARG A 563 20.54 -13.68 -5.12
CA ARG A 563 19.72 -13.41 -6.31
C ARG A 563 18.76 -14.54 -6.63
N GLU A 564 19.22 -15.80 -6.59
CA GLU A 564 18.34 -16.97 -6.76
C GLU A 564 17.20 -16.97 -5.73
N ALA A 565 17.53 -16.77 -4.44
CA ALA A 565 16.54 -16.72 -3.37
C ALA A 565 15.55 -15.55 -3.54
N LEU A 566 16.03 -14.38 -3.97
CA LEU A 566 15.20 -13.21 -4.22
C LEU A 566 14.26 -13.42 -5.41
N GLU A 567 14.72 -14.06 -6.49
CA GLU A 567 13.90 -14.39 -7.66
C GLU A 567 12.79 -15.38 -7.30
N GLU A 568 13.12 -16.45 -6.56
CA GLU A 568 12.12 -17.41 -6.06
C GLU A 568 11.09 -16.75 -5.14
N ALA A 569 11.53 -15.87 -4.24
CA ALA A 569 10.62 -15.13 -3.35
C ALA A 569 9.71 -14.19 -4.14
N LEU A 570 10.24 -13.51 -5.16
CA LEU A 570 9.45 -12.64 -6.04
C LEU A 570 8.42 -13.44 -6.85
N GLU A 571 8.77 -14.62 -7.38
CA GLU A 571 7.82 -15.50 -8.08
C GLU A 571 6.64 -15.88 -7.18
N LEU A 572 6.91 -16.28 -5.93
CA LEU A 572 5.88 -16.56 -4.94
C LEU A 572 5.03 -15.32 -4.60
N CYS A 573 5.65 -14.15 -4.46
CA CYS A 573 4.93 -12.89 -4.23
C CYS A 573 4.02 -12.52 -5.40
N LEU A 574 4.39 -12.83 -6.64
CA LEU A 574 3.61 -12.51 -7.83
C LEU A 574 2.48 -13.51 -8.10
N GLU A 575 2.59 -14.76 -7.64
CA GLU A 575 1.60 -15.82 -7.85
C GLU A 575 1.02 -16.43 -6.55
N PRO A 576 0.63 -15.64 -5.54
CA PRO A 576 0.42 -16.13 -4.16
C PRO A 576 -0.68 -17.18 -3.98
N PHE A 577 -1.54 -17.41 -4.99
CA PHE A 577 -2.62 -18.40 -4.97
C PHE A 577 -2.26 -19.75 -5.63
N GLY A 578 -1.11 -19.82 -6.30
CA GLY A 578 -0.62 -21.00 -7.02
C GLY A 578 -0.19 -22.16 -6.10
N GLU A 579 -0.04 -23.35 -6.69
CA GLU A 579 0.35 -24.58 -5.98
C GLU A 579 1.51 -25.34 -6.68
N GLY A 580 1.97 -24.86 -7.85
CA GLY A 580 2.93 -25.53 -8.74
C GLY A 580 4.39 -25.16 -8.53
N TRP A 581 4.82 -24.98 -7.28
CA TRP A 581 6.15 -24.47 -6.95
C TRP A 581 7.27 -25.44 -7.33
N ARG A 582 8.28 -24.96 -8.06
CA ARG A 582 9.31 -25.80 -8.70
C ARG A 582 10.39 -26.27 -7.74
N THR A 583 10.84 -25.40 -6.83
CA THR A 583 11.96 -25.66 -5.92
C THR A 583 11.47 -26.13 -4.55
N GLU A 584 12.29 -26.91 -3.84
CA GLU A 584 11.99 -27.31 -2.46
C GLU A 584 11.98 -26.11 -1.49
N ARG A 585 12.81 -25.09 -1.77
CA ARG A 585 12.82 -23.82 -1.02
C ARG A 585 11.46 -23.12 -1.14
N ALA A 586 10.95 -22.94 -2.37
CA ALA A 586 9.67 -22.29 -2.60
C ALA A 586 8.49 -23.09 -2.02
N LYS A 587 8.50 -24.42 -2.15
CA LYS A 587 7.51 -25.29 -1.50
C LYS A 587 7.54 -25.11 0.03
N ARG A 588 8.72 -25.11 0.64
CA ARG A 588 8.86 -24.88 2.09
C ARG A 588 8.38 -23.49 2.50
N TRP A 589 8.65 -22.46 1.71
CA TRP A 589 8.15 -21.11 1.99
C TRP A 589 6.63 -21.01 1.92
N ALA A 590 5.99 -21.69 0.96
CA ALA A 590 4.53 -21.66 0.81
C ALA A 590 3.80 -22.56 1.82
N THR A 591 4.23 -23.82 1.97
CA THR A 591 3.49 -24.84 2.73
C THR A 591 4.19 -25.28 4.01
N GLY A 592 5.41 -24.84 4.25
CA GLY A 592 6.15 -25.19 5.45
C GLY A 592 5.56 -24.52 6.68
N LYS A 593 5.66 -25.20 7.82
CA LYS A 593 5.37 -24.58 9.11
C LYS A 593 6.31 -23.40 9.31
N THR A 594 5.79 -22.32 9.88
CA THR A 594 6.63 -21.24 10.39
C THR A 594 7.72 -21.86 11.28
N PRO A 595 9.01 -21.62 11.00
CA PRO A 595 10.08 -22.09 11.87
C PRO A 595 9.87 -21.58 13.30
N GLN A 596 10.05 -22.45 14.30
CA GLN A 596 10.15 -21.97 15.68
C GLN A 596 11.48 -21.26 15.83
N ILE A 597 11.47 -19.95 15.58
CA ILE A 597 12.61 -19.10 15.92
C ILE A 597 12.58 -19.03 17.46
N PRO A 598 13.66 -19.42 18.16
CA PRO A 598 13.72 -19.20 19.60
C PRO A 598 13.50 -17.70 19.82
N HIS A 599 12.42 -17.34 20.51
CA HIS A 599 12.22 -15.98 20.96
C HIS A 599 13.52 -15.56 21.63
N ARG A 600 14.15 -14.47 21.17
CA ARG A 600 15.06 -13.74 22.05
C ARG A 600 14.22 -13.39 23.26
N GLU A 601 14.53 -14.01 24.39
CA GLU A 601 14.00 -13.62 25.69
C GLU A 601 14.16 -12.11 25.76
N THR A 602 13.05 -11.39 25.68
CA THR A 602 13.00 -10.01 26.13
C THR A 602 13.14 -10.11 27.64
N ASP A 603 14.36 -9.90 28.14
CA ASP A 603 14.61 -9.74 29.57
C ASP A 603 13.69 -8.62 30.10
N SER A 604 12.72 -9.05 30.92
CA SER A 604 11.94 -8.33 31.94
C SER A 604 11.38 -6.93 31.63
#